data_AF-A0A3M7HEN7-F1
#
_entry.id   AF-A0A3M7HEN7-F1
#
_cell.length_a   1.000
_cell.length_b   1.000
_cell.length_c   1.000
_cell.angle_alpha   90.00
_cell.angle_beta   90.00
_cell.angle_gamma   90.00
#
_symmetry.space_group_name_H-M   'P 1'
#
loop_
_entity.id
_entity.type
_entity.pdbx_description
1 polymer ?
#
loop_
_entity_poly.entity_id
_entity_poly.type
_entity_poly.pdbx_seq_one_letter_code
_entity_poly.pdbx_strand_id
1 'polypeptide(L)'
;MAASDRAPFPTNPEDFDTDERISFSKASETYLLEDENGDEWEWVARQSKWVPAMDEALMEQQRQAYKVEGVDESEPAVDLRKRKAEGQDGSSNGKASKKQKPEQQQPRERVNTAVYVTSLPEDVDTQELHDVFSKFGVIAESLDSSEPRIKLYYNDDGSFKGDALIVYFRPESVQLAINMLDETDFRLGQQLPTGPMRVREAEASYKAQKEQPLATEQAKKKGTGANRDRQKVIRKTQEMNNRLADWDDDDPQSIPDTSSRWDKVVVLKHMFTLDELAEDAAAALDIKDDIREECEKLGHVTNVVLYDKEESGIVTVRFGNATSAMECVKVFNGRWFDQRQVVAHLADGKERFRKSKKGEMGAEDDEEKRLEQFSKDIEG
;
A
#
# COMPACT_ATOMS: atom_id res chain seq x y z
N MET A 1 -42.15 -1.04 4.89
CA MET A 1 -42.42 -0.70 6.31
C MET A 1 -42.27 0.81 6.44
N ALA A 2 -43.14 1.44 7.22
CA ALA A 2 -43.34 2.89 7.26
C ALA A 2 -42.04 3.65 7.60
N ALA A 3 -41.80 4.75 6.90
CA ALA A 3 -40.81 5.74 7.34
C ALA A 3 -41.39 6.41 8.59
N SER A 4 -40.87 6.03 9.75
CA SER A 4 -41.20 6.69 11.02
C SER A 4 -40.74 8.14 10.94
N ASP A 5 -41.68 9.07 11.10
CA ASP A 5 -41.47 10.52 11.08
C ASP A 5 -40.70 10.92 12.34
N ARG A 6 -39.38 10.72 12.33
CA ARG A 6 -38.51 10.96 13.48
C ARG A 6 -38.19 12.44 13.57
N ALA A 7 -38.44 13.06 14.73
CA ALA A 7 -38.01 14.43 14.97
C ALA A 7 -36.48 14.57 14.81
N PRO A 8 -35.99 15.56 14.06
CA PRO A 8 -34.57 15.72 13.80
C PRO A 8 -33.79 15.98 15.10
N PHE A 9 -32.59 15.43 15.17
CA PHE A 9 -31.74 15.56 16.34
C PHE A 9 -31.00 16.89 16.35
N PRO A 10 -30.88 17.56 17.52
CA PRO A 10 -30.05 18.74 17.67
C PRO A 10 -28.60 18.43 17.28
N THR A 11 -27.92 19.32 16.57
CA THR A 11 -26.49 19.14 16.18
C THR A 11 -25.56 20.15 16.83
N ASN A 12 -26.11 21.16 17.49
CA ASN A 12 -25.33 22.15 18.24
C ASN A 12 -25.30 21.77 19.73
N PRO A 13 -24.11 21.64 20.34
CA PRO A 13 -23.97 21.30 21.75
C PRO A 13 -24.64 22.28 22.71
N GLU A 14 -24.81 23.55 22.32
CA GLU A 14 -25.48 24.57 23.14
C GLU A 14 -27.00 24.35 23.23
N ASP A 15 -27.58 23.66 22.25
CA ASP A 15 -29.01 23.34 22.21
C ASP A 15 -29.33 22.02 22.95
N PHE A 16 -28.32 21.29 23.43
CA PHE A 16 -28.50 19.96 24.05
C PHE A 16 -29.18 20.04 25.40
N ASP A 17 -28.93 21.10 26.19
CA ASP A 17 -29.60 21.32 27.48
C ASP A 17 -31.08 21.70 27.32
N THR A 18 -31.53 21.99 26.09
CA THR A 18 -32.92 22.36 25.80
C THR A 18 -33.77 21.15 25.43
N ASP A 19 -33.17 20.03 25.05
CA ASP A 19 -33.88 18.81 24.63
C ASP A 19 -33.87 17.78 25.77
N GLU A 20 -35.03 17.52 26.36
CA GLU A 20 -35.20 16.56 27.48
C GLU A 20 -34.81 15.12 27.11
N ARG A 21 -34.68 14.80 25.81
CA ARG A 21 -34.25 13.49 25.32
C ARG A 21 -32.74 13.27 25.44
N ILE A 22 -31.97 14.33 25.67
CA ILE A 22 -30.52 14.28 25.76
C ILE A 22 -30.09 14.19 27.23
N SER A 23 -29.29 13.20 27.55
CA SER A 23 -28.65 13.01 28.86
C SER A 23 -27.14 12.94 28.71
N PHE A 24 -26.39 13.41 29.71
CA PHE A 24 -24.93 13.30 29.69
C PHE A 24 -24.48 12.06 30.48
N SER A 25 -23.88 11.08 29.81
CA SER A 25 -23.33 9.90 30.50
C SER A 25 -21.91 10.17 31.00
N LYS A 26 -21.74 9.98 32.31
CA LYS A 26 -20.42 10.06 32.96
C LYS A 26 -19.53 8.86 32.65
N ALA A 27 -20.08 7.75 32.17
CA ALA A 27 -19.32 6.54 31.86
C ALA A 27 -18.57 6.66 30.53
N SER A 28 -19.22 7.26 29.53
CA SER A 28 -18.67 7.46 28.19
C SER A 28 -18.19 8.89 27.91
N GLU A 29 -18.25 9.79 28.91
CA GLU A 29 -17.98 11.24 28.81
C GLU A 29 -18.62 11.90 27.56
N THR A 30 -19.81 11.44 27.17
CA THR A 30 -20.52 11.85 25.96
C THR A 30 -22.01 12.05 26.23
N TYR A 31 -22.68 12.80 25.35
CA TYR A 31 -24.12 12.97 25.37
C TYR A 31 -24.80 11.76 24.73
N LEU A 32 -25.86 11.26 25.36
CA LEU A 32 -26.73 10.22 24.86
C LEU A 32 -28.12 10.79 24.60
N LEU A 33 -28.75 10.38 23.51
CA LEU A 33 -30.12 10.72 23.17
C LEU A 33 -30.94 9.43 23.10
N GLU A 34 -32.01 9.36 23.88
CA GLU A 34 -33.01 8.29 23.79
C GLU A 34 -34.15 8.78 22.90
N ASP A 35 -34.42 8.06 21.80
CA ASP A 35 -35.50 8.44 20.91
C ASP A 35 -36.87 7.92 21.38
N GLU A 36 -37.95 8.34 20.71
CA GLU A 36 -39.32 7.91 21.05
C GLU A 36 -39.58 6.41 20.83
N ASN A 37 -38.68 5.71 20.13
CA ASN A 37 -38.73 4.26 19.91
C ASN A 37 -37.91 3.49 20.96
N GLY A 38 -37.23 4.19 21.88
CA GLY A 38 -36.34 3.61 22.89
C GLY A 38 -34.95 3.24 22.34
N ASP A 39 -34.58 3.73 21.15
CA ASP A 39 -33.24 3.55 20.59
C ASP A 39 -32.30 4.62 21.18
N GLU A 40 -31.15 4.19 21.69
CA GLU A 40 -30.12 5.06 22.28
C GLU A 40 -29.09 5.51 21.23
N TRP A 41 -28.66 6.77 21.31
CA TRP A 41 -27.71 7.39 20.37
C TRP A 41 -26.62 8.13 21.13
N GLU A 42 -25.37 7.95 20.75
CA GLU A 42 -24.21 8.66 21.30
C GLU A 42 -23.79 9.84 20.42
N TRP A 43 -23.39 10.94 21.06
CA TRP A 43 -22.86 12.11 20.38
C TRP A 43 -21.36 11.99 20.13
N VAL A 44 -20.97 11.97 18.85
CA VAL A 44 -19.56 11.95 18.44
C VAL A 44 -19.10 13.38 18.16
N ALA A 45 -18.53 14.03 19.19
CA ALA A 45 -18.07 15.43 19.12
C ALA A 45 -17.06 15.71 17.99
N ARG A 46 -16.24 14.72 17.58
CA ARG A 46 -15.30 14.88 16.46
C ARG A 46 -15.98 15.00 15.11
N GLN A 47 -17.19 14.47 14.96
CA GLN A 47 -17.91 14.41 13.69
C GLN A 47 -19.19 15.25 13.70
N SER A 48 -19.52 15.85 14.85
CA SER A 48 -20.76 16.61 15.09
C SER A 48 -22.01 15.85 14.65
N LYS A 49 -22.07 14.55 14.98
CA LYS A 49 -23.14 13.64 14.57
C LYS A 49 -23.53 12.68 15.69
N TRP A 50 -24.80 12.28 15.69
CA TRP A 50 -25.33 11.20 16.52
C TRP A 50 -25.11 9.86 15.83
N VAL A 51 -24.57 8.90 16.57
CA VAL A 51 -24.36 7.51 16.13
C VAL A 51 -25.18 6.61 17.05
N PRO A 52 -25.81 5.52 16.58
CA PRO A 52 -26.51 4.59 17.46
C PRO A 52 -25.55 4.10 18.55
N ALA A 53 -25.96 4.18 19.81
CA ALA A 53 -25.17 3.65 20.92
C ALA A 53 -25.07 2.14 20.72
N MET A 54 -23.86 1.65 20.43
CA MET A 54 -23.65 0.21 20.27
C MET A 54 -23.68 -0.43 21.65
N ASP A 55 -24.64 -1.33 21.85
CA ASP A 55 -24.73 -2.19 23.03
C ASP A 55 -23.36 -2.82 23.32
N GLU A 56 -22.85 -2.63 24.54
CA GLU A 56 -21.52 -3.09 24.96
C GLU A 56 -21.32 -4.60 24.71
N ALA A 57 -22.41 -5.38 24.79
CA ALA A 57 -22.44 -6.80 24.45
C ALA A 57 -22.21 -7.09 22.95
N LEU A 58 -22.71 -6.25 22.06
CA LEU A 58 -22.54 -6.38 20.62
C LEU A 58 -21.14 -5.95 20.18
N MET A 59 -20.59 -4.92 20.84
CA MET A 59 -19.21 -4.48 20.65
C MET A 59 -18.22 -5.55 21.14
N GLU A 60 -18.49 -6.19 22.28
CA GLU A 60 -17.69 -7.32 22.76
C GLU A 60 -17.77 -8.52 21.82
N GLN A 61 -18.93 -8.78 21.20
CA GLN A 61 -19.09 -9.85 20.22
C GLN A 61 -18.35 -9.56 18.91
N GLN A 62 -18.33 -8.30 18.45
CA GLN A 62 -17.48 -7.89 17.33
C GLN A 62 -15.99 -7.98 17.70
N ARG A 63 -15.58 -7.49 18.88
CA ARG A 63 -14.20 -7.62 19.38
C ARG A 63 -13.77 -9.08 19.46
N GLN A 64 -14.64 -9.98 19.91
CA GLN A 64 -14.38 -11.42 19.93
C GLN A 64 -14.26 -12.01 18.53
N ALA A 65 -15.05 -11.54 17.56
CA ALA A 65 -14.94 -11.99 16.16
C ALA A 65 -13.61 -11.58 15.51
N TYR A 66 -13.02 -10.45 15.94
CA TYR A 66 -11.72 -9.97 15.46
C TYR A 66 -10.54 -10.32 16.40
N LYS A 67 -10.78 -11.05 17.49
CA LYS A 67 -9.74 -11.44 18.45
C LYS A 67 -8.81 -12.49 17.86
N VAL A 68 -7.65 -12.04 17.39
CA VAL A 68 -6.55 -12.92 16.97
C VAL A 68 -5.85 -13.47 18.21
N GLU A 69 -5.81 -14.80 18.33
CA GLU A 69 -5.24 -15.50 19.48
C GLU A 69 -3.72 -15.16 19.63
N GLY A 70 -3.36 -14.43 20.69
CA GLY A 70 -1.97 -14.10 21.03
C GLY A 70 -1.58 -12.63 21.10
N VAL A 71 -2.52 -11.68 20.92
CA VAL A 71 -2.28 -10.25 21.11
C VAL A 71 -2.94 -9.77 22.40
N ASP A 72 -2.16 -9.28 23.35
CA ASP A 72 -2.63 -8.66 24.59
C ASP A 72 -3.07 -7.21 24.29
N GLU A 73 -4.39 -6.97 24.28
CA GLU A 73 -4.99 -5.66 23.97
C GLU A 73 -4.96 -4.67 25.15
N SER A 74 -4.27 -4.99 26.26
CA SER A 74 -4.17 -4.11 27.43
C SER A 74 -2.95 -3.17 27.45
N GLU A 75 -2.15 -3.13 26.38
CA GLU A 75 -1.06 -2.16 26.26
C GLU A 75 -1.47 -0.91 25.46
N PRO A 76 -1.28 0.31 25.99
CA PRO A 76 -1.58 1.52 25.25
C PRO A 76 -0.68 1.66 24.03
N ALA A 77 -1.28 1.99 22.88
CA ALA A 77 -0.59 2.23 21.62
C ALA A 77 0.53 3.27 21.81
N VAL A 78 1.78 2.83 21.64
CA VAL A 78 2.96 3.69 21.74
C VAL A 78 2.98 4.69 20.58
N ASP A 79 2.77 5.97 20.93
CA ASP A 79 2.74 7.10 20.02
C ASP A 79 4.13 7.37 19.39
N LEU A 80 4.28 7.03 18.11
CA LEU A 80 5.54 7.08 17.35
C LEU A 80 6.08 8.51 17.12
N ARG A 81 5.32 9.55 17.47
CA ARG A 81 5.68 10.96 17.21
C ARG A 81 6.63 11.57 18.25
N LYS A 82 6.81 10.95 19.42
CA LYS A 82 7.64 11.52 20.50
C LYS A 82 9.14 11.19 20.43
N ARG A 83 9.58 10.40 19.43
CA ARG A 83 10.99 9.98 19.29
C ARG A 83 11.87 10.90 18.42
N LYS A 84 11.32 11.99 17.88
CA LYS A 84 12.05 12.85 16.91
C LYS A 84 12.21 14.31 17.36
N ALA A 85 12.20 14.57 18.66
CA ALA A 85 12.44 15.89 19.22
C ALA A 85 13.18 15.80 20.57
N GLU A 86 14.41 15.28 20.56
CA GLU A 86 15.43 15.50 21.62
C GLU A 86 16.74 14.86 21.16
N GLY A 87 17.62 15.65 20.53
CA GLY A 87 18.86 15.12 19.98
C GLY A 87 19.76 16.17 19.35
N GLN A 88 19.92 17.33 19.98
CA GLN A 88 21.01 18.24 19.67
C GLN A 88 21.41 19.00 20.93
N ASP A 89 22.32 18.42 21.72
CA ASP A 89 23.45 19.18 22.29
C ASP A 89 24.48 18.29 23.01
N GLY A 90 25.75 18.64 22.84
CA GLY A 90 26.79 18.59 23.88
C GLY A 90 27.29 17.26 24.47
N SER A 91 28.40 16.76 23.92
CA SER A 91 29.63 16.29 24.62
C SER A 91 29.56 15.50 25.94
N SER A 92 30.16 14.29 25.90
CA SER A 92 31.19 13.76 26.83
C SER A 92 30.95 12.34 27.40
N ASN A 93 31.92 11.48 27.05
CA ASN A 93 32.51 10.36 27.79
C ASN A 93 31.62 9.26 28.46
N GLY A 94 31.71 8.04 27.90
CA GLY A 94 31.92 6.82 28.66
C GLY A 94 30.71 6.08 29.28
N LYS A 95 30.20 5.07 28.57
CA LYS A 95 30.07 3.67 29.04
C LYS A 95 29.30 2.83 28.01
N ALA A 96 29.86 1.67 27.68
CA ALA A 96 29.27 0.69 26.79
C ALA A 96 27.99 0.09 27.40
N SER A 97 26.83 0.59 26.98
CA SER A 97 25.53 -0.01 27.25
C SER A 97 25.28 -1.11 26.21
N LYS A 98 25.24 -2.36 26.69
CA LYS A 98 24.80 -3.56 25.96
C LYS A 98 23.59 -3.25 25.07
N LYS A 99 23.77 -3.36 23.75
CA LYS A 99 22.66 -3.48 22.79
C LYS A 99 21.85 -4.72 23.19
N GLN A 100 20.64 -4.52 23.68
CA GLN A 100 19.65 -5.58 23.87
C GLN A 100 19.39 -6.22 22.49
N LYS A 101 19.58 -7.54 22.44
CA LYS A 101 19.20 -8.38 21.29
C LYS A 101 17.69 -8.22 21.08
N PRO A 102 17.21 -8.12 19.83
CA PRO A 102 15.78 -8.27 19.55
C PRO A 102 15.32 -9.62 20.10
N GLU A 103 14.24 -9.57 20.88
CA GLU A 103 13.53 -10.73 21.41
C GLU A 103 13.30 -11.73 20.28
N GLN A 104 13.72 -12.97 20.50
CA GLN A 104 13.55 -14.05 19.53
C GLN A 104 12.06 -14.33 19.40
N GLN A 105 11.41 -13.76 18.37
CA GLN A 105 10.10 -14.20 17.93
C GLN A 105 10.16 -15.72 17.77
N GLN A 106 9.35 -16.42 18.54
CA GLN A 106 9.25 -17.87 18.49
C GLN A 106 9.01 -18.30 17.03
N PRO A 107 9.66 -19.37 16.54
CA PRO A 107 9.46 -19.81 15.18
C PRO A 107 7.99 -20.19 15.01
N ARG A 108 7.24 -19.35 14.29
CA ARG A 108 5.89 -19.69 13.84
C ARG A 108 5.96 -21.07 13.19
N GLU A 109 5.09 -21.96 13.64
CA GLU A 109 5.01 -23.32 13.14
C GLU A 109 4.86 -23.25 11.61
N ARG A 110 5.68 -24.01 10.88
CA ARG A 110 5.73 -23.91 9.42
C ARG A 110 4.45 -24.50 8.85
N VAL A 111 3.44 -23.66 8.70
CA VAL A 111 2.21 -24.01 8.00
C VAL A 111 2.52 -24.42 6.57
N ASN A 112 1.80 -25.45 6.11
CA ASN A 112 2.03 -26.00 4.81
C ASN A 112 1.54 -25.04 3.71
N THR A 113 2.42 -24.71 2.77
CA THR A 113 2.10 -23.85 1.63
C THR A 113 2.07 -24.61 0.30
N ALA A 114 2.05 -25.94 0.33
CA ALA A 114 2.09 -26.75 -0.89
C ALA A 114 0.84 -27.61 -1.05
N VAL A 115 0.41 -27.74 -2.29
CA VAL A 115 -0.79 -28.46 -2.72
C VAL A 115 -0.38 -29.56 -3.70
N TYR A 116 -0.87 -30.76 -3.45
CA TYR A 116 -0.73 -31.91 -4.33
C TYR A 116 -2.01 -32.08 -5.14
N VAL A 117 -1.86 -32.10 -6.46
CA VAL A 117 -2.97 -32.19 -7.41
C VAL A 117 -2.84 -33.52 -8.15
N THR A 118 -3.94 -34.26 -8.24
CA THR A 118 -4.00 -35.52 -8.99
C THR A 118 -5.12 -35.49 -10.02
N SER A 119 -5.10 -36.45 -10.94
CA SER A 119 -6.07 -36.59 -12.03
C SER A 119 -6.04 -35.41 -13.02
N LEU A 120 -4.83 -34.95 -13.37
CA LEU A 120 -4.61 -33.95 -14.41
C LEU A 120 -4.53 -34.59 -15.82
N PRO A 121 -4.87 -33.85 -16.89
CA PRO A 121 -4.69 -34.31 -18.26
C PRO A 121 -3.23 -34.65 -18.61
N GLU A 122 -3.02 -35.60 -19.52
CA GLU A 122 -1.68 -36.00 -19.99
C GLU A 122 -0.93 -34.90 -20.75
N ASP A 123 -1.68 -33.96 -21.33
CA ASP A 123 -1.20 -32.83 -22.13
C ASP A 123 -1.16 -31.51 -21.34
N VAL A 124 -1.13 -31.59 -20.00
CA VAL A 124 -1.11 -30.40 -19.15
C VAL A 124 0.27 -29.72 -19.15
N ASP A 125 0.26 -28.40 -19.34
CA ASP A 125 1.45 -27.57 -19.29
C ASP A 125 1.58 -26.81 -17.97
N THR A 126 2.82 -26.52 -17.56
CA THR A 126 3.11 -25.71 -16.37
C THR A 126 2.43 -24.35 -16.39
N GLN A 127 2.29 -23.73 -17.58
CA GLN A 127 1.56 -22.46 -17.72
C GLN A 127 0.06 -22.64 -17.52
N GLU A 128 -0.52 -23.72 -18.03
CA GLU A 128 -1.95 -23.99 -17.85
C GLU A 128 -2.29 -24.19 -16.36
N LEU A 129 -1.45 -24.94 -15.63
CA LEU A 129 -1.57 -25.04 -14.18
C LEU A 129 -1.41 -23.69 -13.49
N HIS A 130 -0.45 -22.86 -13.92
CA HIS A 130 -0.28 -21.53 -13.36
C HIS A 130 -1.55 -20.67 -13.52
N ASP A 131 -2.15 -20.66 -14.70
CA ASP A 131 -3.31 -19.80 -15.00
C ASP A 131 -4.58 -20.25 -14.28
N VAL A 132 -4.75 -21.56 -14.05
CA VAL A 132 -5.86 -22.09 -13.24
C VAL A 132 -5.63 -21.80 -11.75
N PHE A 133 -4.45 -22.13 -11.22
CA PHE A 133 -4.19 -22.07 -9.78
C PHE A 133 -3.84 -20.66 -9.27
N SER A 134 -3.41 -19.75 -10.14
CA SER A 134 -3.17 -18.33 -9.79
C SER A 134 -4.44 -17.58 -9.40
N LYS A 135 -5.61 -18.01 -9.88
CA LYS A 135 -6.93 -17.43 -9.52
C LYS A 135 -7.29 -17.62 -8.05
N PHE A 136 -6.70 -18.63 -7.41
CA PHE A 136 -6.97 -19.00 -6.02
C PHE A 136 -5.81 -18.64 -5.08
N GLY A 137 -4.78 -17.96 -5.60
CA GLY A 137 -3.69 -17.43 -4.81
C GLY A 137 -2.40 -17.19 -5.58
N VAL A 138 -1.48 -16.46 -4.95
CA VAL A 138 -0.17 -16.18 -5.55
C VAL A 138 0.73 -17.40 -5.44
N ILE A 139 1.11 -17.97 -6.58
CA ILE A 139 2.06 -19.08 -6.65
C ILE A 139 3.45 -18.54 -6.34
N ALA A 140 4.19 -19.23 -5.47
CA ALA A 140 5.54 -18.83 -5.11
C ALA A 140 6.48 -18.98 -6.31
N GLU A 141 7.33 -18.00 -6.56
CA GLU A 141 8.37 -18.10 -7.57
C GLU A 141 9.62 -18.84 -7.05
N SER A 142 10.39 -19.42 -7.96
CA SER A 142 11.68 -20.03 -7.63
C SER A 142 12.69 -19.01 -7.09
N LEU A 143 13.68 -19.46 -6.32
CA LEU A 143 14.70 -18.58 -5.75
C LEU A 143 15.70 -18.10 -6.79
N ASP A 144 15.91 -18.90 -7.84
CA ASP A 144 16.90 -18.65 -8.88
C ASP A 144 16.25 -18.22 -10.20
N SER A 145 15.00 -18.60 -10.46
CA SER A 145 14.21 -18.17 -11.61
C SER A 145 12.92 -17.49 -11.15
N SER A 146 12.43 -16.50 -11.91
CA SER A 146 11.08 -15.92 -11.69
C SER A 146 9.97 -16.84 -12.20
N GLU A 147 10.23 -18.15 -12.30
CA GLU A 147 9.27 -19.13 -12.76
C GLU A 147 8.42 -19.61 -11.59
N PRO A 148 7.14 -19.92 -11.82
CA PRO A 148 6.26 -20.43 -10.79
C PRO A 148 6.75 -21.78 -10.26
N ARG A 149 6.70 -21.98 -8.93
CA ARG A 149 7.11 -23.23 -8.27
C ARG A 149 6.04 -24.32 -8.43
N ILE A 150 5.97 -24.84 -9.64
CA ILE A 150 5.12 -25.96 -10.04
C ILE A 150 6.03 -27.11 -10.45
N LYS A 151 5.79 -28.30 -9.90
CA LYS A 151 6.55 -29.52 -10.23
C LYS A 151 5.60 -30.59 -10.74
N LEU A 152 5.79 -30.98 -12.00
CA LEU A 152 5.08 -32.08 -12.65
C LEU A 152 5.79 -33.41 -12.36
N TYR A 153 5.01 -34.47 -12.13
CA TYR A 153 5.53 -35.82 -11.96
C TYR A 153 5.30 -36.65 -13.22
N TYR A 154 6.38 -37.30 -13.68
CA TYR A 154 6.38 -38.20 -14.83
C TYR A 154 6.66 -39.62 -14.33
N ASN A 155 6.09 -40.62 -15.01
CA ASN A 155 6.39 -42.02 -14.79
C ASN A 155 7.76 -42.38 -15.37
N ASP A 156 8.30 -43.55 -15.00
CA ASP A 156 9.57 -44.06 -15.51
C ASP A 156 9.56 -44.25 -17.04
N ASP A 157 8.39 -44.42 -17.62
CA ASP A 157 8.16 -44.53 -19.07
C ASP A 157 8.17 -43.18 -19.80
N GLY A 158 8.37 -42.07 -19.08
CA GLY A 158 8.36 -40.70 -19.63
C GLY A 158 6.97 -40.11 -19.87
N SER A 159 5.90 -40.87 -19.62
CA SER A 159 4.52 -40.37 -19.64
C SER A 159 4.22 -39.50 -18.41
N PHE A 160 3.40 -38.47 -18.58
CA PHE A 160 2.95 -37.66 -17.44
C PHE A 160 2.05 -38.50 -16.53
N LYS A 161 2.34 -38.49 -15.22
CA LYS A 161 1.61 -39.32 -14.24
C LYS A 161 0.19 -38.80 -13.96
N GLY A 162 -0.10 -37.56 -14.34
CA GLY A 162 -1.34 -36.89 -13.96
C GLY A 162 -1.27 -36.20 -12.58
N ASP A 163 -0.06 -36.10 -12.01
CA ASP A 163 0.18 -35.58 -10.67
C ASP A 163 1.09 -34.34 -10.71
N ALA A 164 0.76 -33.31 -9.93
CA ALA A 164 1.54 -32.09 -9.82
C ALA A 164 1.65 -31.59 -8.36
N LEU A 165 2.74 -30.90 -8.06
CA LEU A 165 2.96 -30.21 -6.79
C LEU A 165 3.07 -28.71 -7.04
N ILE A 166 2.20 -27.93 -6.43
CA ILE A 166 2.14 -26.47 -6.55
C ILE A 166 2.46 -25.86 -5.20
N VAL A 167 3.36 -24.87 -5.16
CA VAL A 167 3.72 -24.16 -3.93
C VAL A 167 3.18 -22.74 -3.97
N TYR A 168 2.26 -22.42 -3.08
CA TYR A 168 1.74 -21.07 -2.88
C TYR A 168 2.68 -20.22 -2.01
N PHE A 169 2.55 -18.90 -2.17
CA PHE A 169 3.21 -17.92 -1.32
C PHE A 169 2.56 -17.82 0.07
N ARG A 170 1.23 -17.83 0.10
CA ARG A 170 0.42 -17.75 1.32
C ARG A 170 -0.21 -19.10 1.66
N PRO A 171 -0.27 -19.48 2.96
CA PRO A 171 -0.93 -20.71 3.40
C PRO A 171 -2.46 -20.65 3.20
N GLU A 172 -3.07 -19.46 3.25
CA GLU A 172 -4.51 -19.28 3.05
C GLU A 172 -4.94 -19.70 1.63
N SER A 173 -4.06 -19.47 0.64
CA SER A 173 -4.27 -19.89 -0.75
C SER A 173 -4.36 -21.41 -0.92
N VAL A 174 -3.71 -22.19 -0.05
CA VAL A 174 -3.80 -23.66 -0.07
C VAL A 174 -5.22 -24.11 0.25
N GLN A 175 -5.80 -23.57 1.33
CA GLN A 175 -7.15 -23.92 1.75
C GLN A 175 -8.19 -23.50 0.70
N LEU A 176 -8.02 -22.30 0.13
CA LEU A 176 -8.92 -21.81 -0.91
C LEU A 176 -8.87 -22.70 -2.17
N ALA A 177 -7.67 -23.11 -2.60
CA ALA A 177 -7.51 -24.00 -3.74
C ALA A 177 -8.17 -25.36 -3.49
N ILE A 178 -8.00 -25.96 -2.30
CA ILE A 178 -8.64 -27.23 -1.96
C ILE A 178 -10.16 -27.10 -2.00
N ASN A 179 -10.71 -26.09 -1.35
CA ASN A 179 -12.17 -25.93 -1.25
C ASN A 179 -12.86 -25.66 -2.60
N MET A 180 -12.18 -24.98 -3.52
CA MET A 180 -12.77 -24.53 -4.78
C MET A 180 -12.45 -25.43 -5.98
N LEU A 181 -11.30 -26.13 -5.96
CA LEU A 181 -10.83 -26.93 -7.10
C LEU A 181 -10.92 -28.44 -6.86
N ASP A 182 -11.07 -28.92 -5.63
CA ASP A 182 -11.29 -30.35 -5.39
C ASP A 182 -12.64 -30.78 -6.01
N GLU A 183 -12.65 -31.94 -6.68
CA GLU A 183 -13.81 -32.50 -7.40
C GLU A 183 -14.27 -31.72 -8.65
N THR A 184 -13.42 -30.85 -9.19
CA THR A 184 -13.73 -30.10 -10.41
C THR A 184 -13.05 -30.70 -11.65
N ASP A 185 -13.62 -30.44 -12.83
CA ASP A 185 -12.95 -30.77 -14.10
C ASP A 185 -11.87 -29.71 -14.38
N PHE A 186 -10.63 -30.16 -14.62
CA PHE A 186 -9.51 -29.25 -14.88
C PHE A 186 -9.73 -28.38 -16.13
N ARG A 187 -10.28 -28.97 -17.19
CA ARG A 187 -10.75 -28.26 -18.39
C ARG A 187 -12.27 -28.35 -18.42
N LEU A 188 -12.93 -27.21 -18.49
CA LEU A 188 -14.39 -27.12 -18.45
C LEU A 188 -15.02 -27.98 -19.55
N GLY A 189 -15.78 -29.00 -19.15
CA GLY A 189 -16.48 -29.90 -20.07
C GLY A 189 -15.66 -31.09 -20.61
N GLN A 190 -14.41 -31.26 -20.16
CA GLN A 190 -13.60 -32.43 -20.48
C GLN A 190 -13.52 -33.37 -19.27
N GLN A 191 -14.33 -34.42 -19.28
CA GLN A 191 -14.24 -35.47 -18.26
C GLN A 191 -13.07 -36.40 -18.59
N LEU A 192 -12.07 -36.42 -17.72
CA LEU A 192 -10.93 -37.30 -17.88
C LEU A 192 -11.30 -38.74 -17.48
N PRO A 193 -10.69 -39.76 -18.11
CA PRO A 193 -10.85 -41.17 -17.71
C PRO A 193 -10.42 -41.42 -16.26
N THR A 194 -9.55 -40.57 -15.72
CA THR A 194 -9.02 -40.60 -14.35
C THR A 194 -9.96 -39.98 -13.32
N GLY A 195 -11.11 -39.46 -13.74
CA GLY A 195 -12.08 -38.76 -12.88
C GLY A 195 -11.76 -37.28 -12.70
N PRO A 196 -12.54 -36.57 -11.85
CA PRO A 196 -12.35 -35.15 -11.59
C PRO A 196 -11.02 -34.90 -10.87
N MET A 197 -10.49 -33.70 -11.04
CA MET A 197 -9.26 -33.26 -10.40
C MET A 197 -9.41 -33.31 -8.88
N ARG A 198 -8.38 -33.80 -8.19
CA ARG A 198 -8.33 -33.81 -6.74
C ARG A 198 -7.20 -32.94 -6.22
N VAL A 199 -7.51 -32.12 -5.22
CA VAL A 199 -6.60 -31.12 -4.68
C VAL A 199 -6.47 -31.36 -3.18
N ARG A 200 -5.26 -31.67 -2.71
CA ARG A 200 -4.98 -31.99 -1.29
C ARG A 200 -3.78 -31.21 -0.77
N GLU A 201 -3.71 -31.03 0.54
CA GLU A 201 -2.48 -30.54 1.19
C GLU A 201 -1.33 -31.50 0.92
N ALA A 202 -0.19 -30.97 0.46
CA ALA A 202 0.98 -31.79 0.20
C ALA A 202 1.67 -32.18 1.52
N GLU A 203 2.08 -33.43 1.71
CA GLU A 203 2.74 -33.81 2.97
C GLU A 203 4.05 -33.02 3.22
N ALA A 204 4.15 -32.40 4.40
CA ALA A 204 5.30 -31.58 4.82
C ALA A 204 6.63 -32.36 4.82
N SER A 205 6.56 -33.69 4.85
CA SER A 205 7.65 -34.66 4.73
C SER A 205 8.58 -34.40 3.54
N TYR A 206 8.04 -33.91 2.42
CA TYR A 206 8.81 -33.72 1.18
C TYR A 206 9.68 -32.45 1.16
N LYS A 207 9.30 -31.40 1.91
CA LYS A 207 10.14 -30.19 2.08
C LYS A 207 11.26 -30.43 3.10
N ALA A 208 10.98 -31.25 4.12
CA ALA A 208 11.93 -31.56 5.18
C ALA A 208 13.14 -32.36 4.69
N GLN A 209 13.12 -33.01 3.53
CA GLN A 209 14.24 -33.85 3.05
C GLN A 209 15.17 -33.16 2.05
N LYS A 210 14.71 -32.09 1.36
CA LYS A 210 15.54 -31.33 0.39
C LYS A 210 16.09 -30.01 0.95
N GLU A 211 15.52 -29.49 2.05
CA GLU A 211 15.97 -28.25 2.73
C GLU A 211 16.87 -28.49 3.96
N GLN A 212 17.40 -29.70 4.16
CA GLN A 212 18.29 -30.03 5.31
C GLN A 212 19.75 -29.59 5.18
N PRO A 213 20.04 -28.32 4.89
CA PRO A 213 21.19 -27.70 5.55
C PRO A 213 20.81 -26.48 6.40
N LEU A 214 19.54 -26.05 6.41
CA LEU A 214 19.15 -24.76 7.00
C LEU A 214 18.81 -24.80 8.50
N ALA A 215 18.73 -25.99 9.10
CA ALA A 215 18.26 -26.18 10.48
C ALA A 215 19.31 -26.70 11.47
N THR A 216 20.57 -26.88 11.06
CA THR A 216 21.63 -27.17 12.04
C THR A 216 22.14 -25.85 12.63
N GLU A 217 22.29 -25.79 13.96
CA GLU A 217 22.91 -24.68 14.73
C GLU A 217 24.23 -24.16 14.13
N GLN A 218 24.89 -24.95 13.28
CA GLN A 218 26.11 -24.57 12.54
C GLN A 218 25.88 -23.54 11.42
N ALA A 219 24.64 -23.36 10.91
CA ALA A 219 24.31 -22.41 9.84
C ALA A 219 24.11 -20.95 10.34
N LYS A 220 24.18 -20.71 11.66
CA LYS A 220 24.07 -19.37 12.27
C LYS A 220 25.34 -18.51 12.16
N LYS A 221 26.44 -19.01 11.58
CA LYS A 221 27.62 -18.18 11.28
C LYS A 221 27.35 -17.29 10.06
N LYS A 222 27.53 -15.97 10.22
CA LYS A 222 27.54 -15.00 9.10
C LYS A 222 28.62 -15.42 8.09
N GLY A 223 28.24 -15.68 6.84
CA GLY A 223 29.19 -15.88 5.73
C GLY A 223 29.11 -17.22 4.98
N THR A 224 28.19 -18.14 5.28
CA THR A 224 28.00 -19.39 4.50
C THR A 224 26.94 -19.22 3.39
N GLY A 225 27.03 -20.04 2.33
CA GLY A 225 26.06 -20.03 1.21
C GLY A 225 24.60 -20.17 1.66
N ALA A 226 24.34 -20.99 2.67
CA ALA A 226 23.03 -21.16 3.30
C ALA A 226 22.46 -19.86 3.92
N ASN A 227 23.31 -18.93 4.38
CA ASN A 227 22.88 -17.63 4.90
C ASN A 227 22.52 -16.66 3.76
N ARG A 228 23.27 -16.73 2.65
CA ARG A 228 22.97 -15.96 1.42
C ARG A 228 21.66 -16.42 0.79
N ASP A 229 21.41 -17.73 0.75
CA ASP A 229 20.16 -18.29 0.22
C ASP A 229 18.98 -17.93 1.10
N ARG A 230 19.15 -17.97 2.43
CA ARG A 230 18.14 -17.47 3.37
C ARG A 230 17.83 -16.00 3.15
N GLN A 231 18.84 -15.16 2.91
CA GLN A 231 18.64 -13.74 2.65
C GLN A 231 17.93 -13.49 1.32
N LYS A 232 18.20 -14.29 0.28
CA LYS A 232 17.45 -14.27 -0.98
C LYS A 232 15.99 -14.66 -0.78
N VAL A 233 15.71 -15.73 -0.04
CA VAL A 233 14.33 -16.15 0.32
C VAL A 233 13.61 -15.00 1.00
N ILE A 234 14.22 -14.39 2.03
CA ILE A 234 13.61 -13.27 2.76
C ILE A 234 13.34 -12.07 1.85
N ARG A 235 14.30 -11.67 1.01
CA ARG A 235 14.14 -10.54 0.08
C ARG A 235 13.01 -10.81 -0.91
N LYS A 236 12.97 -12.01 -1.50
CA LYS A 236 11.95 -12.37 -2.49
C LYS A 236 10.56 -12.53 -1.85
N THR A 237 10.49 -13.03 -0.62
CA THR A 237 9.26 -13.01 0.18
C THR A 237 8.79 -11.58 0.46
N GLN A 238 9.68 -10.67 0.82
CA GLN A 238 9.32 -9.26 1.03
C GLN A 238 8.87 -8.59 -0.26
N GLU A 239 9.53 -8.87 -1.38
CA GLU A 239 9.15 -8.36 -2.70
C GLU A 239 7.76 -8.85 -3.13
N MET A 240 7.48 -10.15 -3.01
CA MET A 240 6.14 -10.68 -3.32
C MET A 240 5.08 -10.18 -2.34
N ASN A 241 5.42 -9.96 -1.07
CA ASN A 241 4.48 -9.37 -0.12
C ASN A 241 4.22 -7.89 -0.40
N ASN A 242 5.23 -7.11 -0.81
CA ASN A 242 5.05 -5.73 -1.24
C ASN A 242 4.22 -5.66 -2.52
N ARG A 243 4.49 -6.53 -3.50
CA ARG A 243 3.68 -6.62 -4.72
C ARG A 243 2.23 -6.97 -4.43
N LEU A 244 1.98 -7.81 -3.43
CA LEU A 244 0.62 -8.17 -3.01
C LEU A 244 -0.04 -7.04 -2.22
N ALA A 245 0.70 -6.32 -1.38
CA ALA A 245 0.17 -5.17 -0.63
C ALA A 245 -0.18 -3.99 -1.55
N ASP A 246 0.59 -3.78 -2.62
CA ASP A 246 0.30 -2.79 -3.68
C ASP A 246 -0.92 -3.19 -4.53
N TRP A 247 -1.32 -4.48 -4.48
CA TRP A 247 -2.49 -5.01 -5.19
C TRP A 247 -3.74 -5.09 -4.31
N ASP A 248 -3.57 -5.28 -3.00
CA ASP A 248 -4.64 -5.31 -1.98
C ASP A 248 -5.11 -3.88 -1.59
N ASP A 249 -4.37 -2.85 -2.00
CA ASP A 249 -4.73 -1.43 -1.85
C ASP A 249 -5.59 -0.92 -3.04
N ASP A 250 -6.00 -1.81 -3.95
CA ASP A 250 -6.91 -1.48 -5.07
C ASP A 250 -8.37 -1.61 -4.61
N ASP A 251 -8.82 -0.63 -3.82
CA ASP A 251 -10.24 -0.32 -3.61
C ASP A 251 -10.91 -0.16 -4.99
N PRO A 252 -12.02 -0.84 -5.34
CA PRO A 252 -12.63 -0.78 -6.68
C PRO A 252 -13.12 0.62 -7.13
N GLN A 253 -12.91 1.68 -6.34
CA GLN A 253 -13.06 3.07 -6.75
C GLN A 253 -11.76 3.74 -7.22
N SER A 254 -10.61 3.08 -7.05
CA SER A 254 -9.31 3.43 -7.61
C SER A 254 -9.26 2.92 -9.05
N ILE A 255 -9.46 3.82 -10.00
CA ILE A 255 -9.23 3.57 -11.42
C ILE A 255 -7.74 3.25 -11.55
N PRO A 256 -7.32 2.17 -12.26
CA PRO A 256 -5.91 1.82 -12.37
C PRO A 256 -5.17 2.99 -13.00
N ASP A 257 -4.37 3.67 -12.18
CA ASP A 257 -3.56 4.83 -12.56
C ASP A 257 -2.36 4.30 -13.36
N THR A 258 -2.65 3.76 -14.55
CA THR A 258 -1.69 3.52 -15.63
C THR A 258 -1.13 4.82 -16.20
N SER A 259 -1.38 5.95 -15.51
CA SER A 259 -0.88 7.23 -15.89
C SER A 259 0.64 7.24 -15.70
N SER A 260 1.32 7.52 -16.80
CA SER A 260 2.75 7.71 -16.84
C SER A 260 3.15 8.69 -15.73
N ARG A 261 4.31 8.55 -15.10
CA ARG A 261 4.76 9.47 -14.00
C ARG A 261 4.74 10.96 -14.39
N TRP A 262 4.61 11.23 -15.68
CA TRP A 262 4.54 12.52 -16.35
C TRP A 262 3.10 13.04 -16.53
N ASP A 263 2.08 12.19 -16.50
CA ASP A 263 0.66 12.57 -16.61
C ASP A 263 0.17 13.36 -15.38
N LYS A 264 0.92 13.26 -14.27
CA LYS A 264 0.74 14.05 -13.05
C LYS A 264 1.53 15.36 -13.07
N VAL A 265 2.28 15.64 -14.13
CA VAL A 265 3.17 16.80 -14.25
C VAL A 265 2.69 17.72 -15.37
N VAL A 266 2.39 18.96 -15.02
CA VAL A 266 2.00 20.02 -15.95
C VAL A 266 3.19 20.94 -16.18
N VAL A 267 3.46 21.24 -17.44
CA VAL A 267 4.44 22.25 -17.85
C VAL A 267 3.68 23.51 -18.25
N LEU A 268 4.03 24.62 -17.61
CA LEU A 268 3.53 25.96 -17.93
C LEU A 268 4.64 26.74 -18.62
N LYS A 269 4.35 27.30 -19.79
CA LYS A 269 5.25 28.17 -20.56
C LYS A 269 4.72 29.61 -20.52
N HIS A 270 5.66 30.55 -20.60
CA HIS A 270 5.43 32.00 -20.59
C HIS A 270 4.89 32.54 -19.27
N MET A 271 5.30 31.95 -18.14
CA MET A 271 4.91 32.43 -16.81
C MET A 271 5.69 33.66 -16.34
N PHE A 272 6.91 33.89 -16.84
CA PHE A 272 7.75 35.03 -16.45
C PHE A 272 8.75 35.36 -17.55
N THR A 273 9.35 36.56 -17.52
CA THR A 273 10.54 36.89 -18.31
C THR A 273 11.81 36.75 -17.47
N LEU A 274 12.94 36.51 -18.13
CA LEU A 274 14.23 36.57 -17.46
C LEU A 274 14.57 37.96 -16.92
N ASP A 275 14.07 39.01 -17.56
CA ASP A 275 14.29 40.39 -17.12
C ASP A 275 13.61 40.65 -15.77
N GLU A 276 12.36 40.22 -15.59
CA GLU A 276 11.64 40.31 -14.30
C GLU A 276 12.35 39.54 -13.19
N LEU A 277 12.87 38.35 -13.51
CA LEU A 277 13.56 37.51 -12.54
C LEU A 277 14.97 38.01 -12.21
N ALA A 278 15.61 38.73 -13.14
CA ALA A 278 16.92 39.33 -12.96
C ALA A 278 16.84 40.67 -12.21
N GLU A 279 15.73 41.41 -12.36
CA GLU A 279 15.49 42.66 -11.64
C GLU A 279 15.11 42.42 -10.17
N ASP A 280 14.30 41.39 -9.87
CA ASP A 280 13.89 41.10 -8.50
C ASP A 280 13.85 39.59 -8.21
N ALA A 281 14.70 39.15 -7.27
CA ALA A 281 14.68 37.77 -6.78
C ALA A 281 13.43 37.46 -5.95
N ALA A 282 12.75 38.46 -5.39
CA ALA A 282 11.47 38.28 -4.70
C ALA A 282 10.33 37.95 -5.68
N ALA A 283 10.38 38.49 -6.91
CA ALA A 283 9.40 38.17 -7.95
C ALA A 283 9.36 36.66 -8.25
N ALA A 284 10.50 35.97 -8.16
CA ALA A 284 10.57 34.51 -8.30
C ALA A 284 9.70 33.76 -7.27
N LEU A 285 9.69 34.27 -6.03
CA LEU A 285 8.93 33.69 -4.93
C LEU A 285 7.44 33.99 -5.09
N ASP A 286 7.10 35.24 -5.43
CA ASP A 286 5.71 35.65 -5.66
C ASP A 286 5.07 34.83 -6.81
N ILE A 287 5.79 34.64 -7.93
CA ILE A 287 5.32 33.82 -9.04
C ILE A 287 5.15 32.34 -8.62
N LYS A 288 6.05 31.81 -7.78
CA LYS A 288 5.97 30.43 -7.29
C LYS A 288 4.74 30.25 -6.38
N ASP A 289 4.48 31.22 -5.50
CA ASP A 289 3.35 31.17 -4.56
C ASP A 289 2.01 31.38 -5.29
N ASP A 290 1.92 32.33 -6.23
CA ASP A 290 0.73 32.55 -7.06
C ASP A 290 0.35 31.30 -7.87
N ILE A 291 1.35 30.64 -8.48
CA ILE A 291 1.12 29.39 -9.24
C ILE A 291 0.64 28.29 -8.31
N ARG A 292 1.21 28.20 -7.10
CA ARG A 292 0.83 27.20 -6.12
C ARG A 292 -0.61 27.41 -5.67
N GLU A 293 -1.00 28.62 -5.29
CA GLU A 293 -2.37 28.92 -4.83
C GLU A 293 -3.42 28.67 -5.93
N GLU A 294 -3.13 29.07 -7.17
CA GLU A 294 -4.05 28.85 -8.29
C GLU A 294 -4.14 27.36 -8.66
N CYS A 295 -3.04 26.61 -8.57
CA CYS A 295 -3.06 25.17 -8.81
C CYS A 295 -3.72 24.40 -7.66
N GLU A 296 -3.60 24.86 -6.41
CA GLU A 296 -4.21 24.23 -5.23
C GLU A 296 -5.75 24.29 -5.26
N LYS A 297 -6.33 25.30 -5.92
CA LYS A 297 -7.79 25.37 -6.20
C LYS A 297 -8.29 24.24 -7.10
N LEU A 298 -7.43 23.72 -7.98
CA LEU A 298 -7.75 22.65 -8.93
C LEU A 298 -7.36 21.26 -8.41
N GLY A 299 -6.40 21.19 -7.49
CA GLY A 299 -6.03 19.95 -6.81
C GLY A 299 -4.75 20.06 -5.99
N HIS A 300 -4.49 19.04 -5.17
CA HIS A 300 -3.32 19.03 -4.29
C HIS A 300 -2.00 19.01 -5.09
N VAL A 301 -1.22 20.09 -4.94
CA VAL A 301 0.08 20.26 -5.58
C VAL A 301 1.19 19.72 -4.69
N THR A 302 1.99 18.81 -5.20
CA THR A 302 3.13 18.22 -4.49
C THR A 302 4.39 19.06 -4.64
N ASN A 303 4.67 19.56 -5.85
CA ASN A 303 5.92 20.27 -6.12
C ASN A 303 5.74 21.29 -7.25
N VAL A 304 6.32 22.48 -7.11
CA VAL A 304 6.38 23.54 -8.11
C VAL A 304 7.84 23.92 -8.31
N VAL A 305 8.33 23.81 -9.55
CA VAL A 305 9.71 24.11 -9.92
C VAL A 305 9.73 25.18 -11.00
N LEU A 306 10.42 26.28 -10.71
CA LEU A 306 10.65 27.39 -11.63
C LEU A 306 12.03 27.24 -12.31
N TYR A 307 12.09 27.44 -13.64
CA TYR A 307 13.32 27.33 -14.43
C TYR A 307 13.85 28.69 -14.88
N ASP A 308 14.64 29.31 -14.01
CA ASP A 308 15.21 30.66 -14.12
C ASP A 308 16.19 30.91 -15.28
N LYS A 309 16.57 29.89 -16.05
CA LYS A 309 17.47 30.03 -17.20
C LYS A 309 16.77 29.86 -18.55
N GLU A 310 15.47 29.60 -18.55
CA GLU A 310 14.69 29.47 -19.77
C GLU A 310 14.03 30.80 -20.10
N GLU A 311 14.39 31.39 -21.24
CA GLU A 311 13.78 32.63 -21.75
C GLU A 311 12.27 32.49 -21.99
N SER A 312 11.81 31.24 -22.11
CA SER A 312 10.39 30.91 -22.27
C SER A 312 9.61 30.93 -20.96
N GLY A 313 10.22 31.24 -19.81
CA GLY A 313 9.52 31.37 -18.52
C GLY A 313 8.81 30.08 -18.12
N ILE A 314 9.58 28.99 -17.98
CA ILE A 314 9.04 27.65 -17.82
C ILE A 314 8.88 27.30 -16.34
N VAL A 315 7.71 26.78 -15.98
CA VAL A 315 7.40 26.28 -14.63
C VAL A 315 6.82 24.88 -14.77
N THR A 316 7.24 23.94 -13.93
CA THR A 316 6.64 22.61 -13.84
C THR A 316 5.93 22.41 -12.52
N VAL A 317 4.69 21.96 -12.58
CA VAL A 317 3.84 21.68 -11.42
C VAL A 317 3.52 20.19 -11.39
N ARG A 318 3.81 19.53 -10.28
CA ARG A 318 3.43 18.13 -10.01
C ARG A 318 2.20 18.10 -9.11
N PHE A 319 1.15 17.45 -9.59
CA PHE A 319 -0.07 17.18 -8.83
C PHE A 319 -0.01 15.79 -8.18
N GLY A 320 -0.76 15.61 -7.09
CA GLY A 320 -1.01 14.28 -6.54
C GLY A 320 -1.86 13.42 -7.47
N ASN A 321 -2.78 14.05 -8.21
CA ASN A 321 -3.78 13.39 -9.05
C ASN A 321 -3.59 13.75 -10.53
N ALA A 322 -3.67 12.75 -11.42
CA ALA A 322 -3.60 12.95 -12.87
C ALA A 322 -4.82 13.74 -13.42
N THR A 323 -5.99 13.55 -12.81
CA THR A 323 -7.22 14.28 -13.17
C THR A 323 -7.06 15.79 -12.95
N SER A 324 -6.51 16.20 -11.82
CA SER A 324 -6.24 17.61 -11.51
C SER A 324 -5.22 18.23 -12.46
N ALA A 325 -4.20 17.47 -12.87
CA ALA A 325 -3.24 17.91 -13.88
C ALA A 325 -3.91 18.19 -15.24
N MET A 326 -4.82 17.31 -15.68
CA MET A 326 -5.59 17.51 -16.93
C MET A 326 -6.53 18.72 -16.86
N GLU A 327 -7.19 18.95 -15.72
CA GLU A 327 -8.05 20.11 -15.52
C GLU A 327 -7.24 21.41 -15.50
N CYS A 328 -6.08 21.40 -14.82
CA CYS A 328 -5.13 22.50 -14.84
C CYS A 328 -4.72 22.87 -16.27
N VAL A 329 -4.35 21.89 -17.11
CA VAL A 329 -4.02 22.15 -18.52
C VAL A 329 -5.18 22.81 -19.26
N LYS A 330 -6.43 22.36 -19.05
CA LYS A 330 -7.60 22.94 -19.71
C LYS A 330 -7.87 24.39 -19.28
N VAL A 331 -7.63 24.72 -18.02
CA VAL A 331 -7.90 26.06 -17.45
C VAL A 331 -6.76 27.04 -17.74
N PHE A 332 -5.53 26.58 -17.66
CA PHE A 332 -4.34 27.43 -17.82
C PHE A 332 -3.94 27.63 -19.27
N ASN A 333 -4.21 26.68 -20.16
CA ASN A 333 -3.84 26.82 -21.57
C ASN A 333 -4.68 27.92 -22.24
N GLY A 334 -4.03 29.00 -22.65
CA GLY A 334 -4.67 30.18 -23.26
C GLY A 334 -5.11 31.25 -22.26
N ARG A 335 -4.79 31.11 -20.97
CA ARG A 335 -5.02 32.18 -19.97
C ARG A 335 -4.03 33.32 -20.20
N TRP A 336 -4.47 34.56 -19.96
CA TRP A 336 -3.59 35.72 -19.99
C TRP A 336 -2.90 35.90 -18.64
N PHE A 337 -1.57 35.94 -18.63
CA PHE A 337 -0.73 36.22 -17.48
C PHE A 337 0.32 37.24 -17.91
N ASP A 338 0.39 38.37 -17.21
CA ASP A 338 1.31 39.47 -17.50
C ASP A 338 1.44 39.83 -19.01
N GLN A 339 0.31 40.23 -19.60
CA GLN A 339 0.17 40.60 -21.02
C GLN A 339 0.57 39.52 -22.05
N ARG A 340 0.80 38.28 -21.60
CA ARG A 340 1.17 37.14 -22.44
C ARG A 340 0.15 36.02 -22.28
N GLN A 341 0.08 35.12 -23.24
CA GLN A 341 -0.76 33.93 -23.14
C GLN A 341 0.08 32.76 -22.61
N VAL A 342 -0.40 32.14 -21.54
CA VAL A 342 0.20 30.95 -20.95
C VAL A 342 -0.13 29.74 -21.81
N VAL A 343 0.88 28.91 -22.07
CA VAL A 343 0.70 27.62 -22.73
C VAL A 343 0.92 26.53 -21.69
N ALA A 344 -0.10 25.72 -21.45
CA ALA A 344 -0.04 24.60 -20.52
C ALA A 344 -0.14 23.27 -21.28
N HIS A 345 0.72 22.31 -20.96
CA HIS A 345 0.66 20.95 -21.51
C HIS A 345 1.14 19.91 -20.49
N LEU A 346 0.73 18.66 -20.66
CA LEU A 346 1.23 17.55 -19.85
C LEU A 346 2.67 17.20 -20.26
N ALA A 347 3.51 16.84 -19.29
CA ALA A 347 4.90 16.45 -19.58
C ALA A 347 4.96 15.12 -20.36
N ASP A 348 5.82 15.03 -21.39
CA ASP A 348 6.07 13.80 -22.17
C ASP A 348 7.39 13.10 -21.76
N GLY A 349 8.03 13.54 -20.66
CA GLY A 349 9.30 12.98 -20.16
C GLY A 349 10.55 13.20 -21.02
N LYS A 350 10.41 13.78 -22.23
CA LYS A 350 11.52 14.12 -23.13
C LYS A 350 12.02 15.55 -22.95
N GLU A 351 11.22 16.43 -22.34
CA GLU A 351 11.58 17.84 -22.16
C GLU A 351 12.50 18.00 -20.93
N ARG A 352 13.68 18.60 -21.14
CA ARG A 352 14.64 18.92 -20.08
C ARG A 352 14.89 20.42 -20.06
N PHE A 353 14.57 21.06 -18.95
CA PHE A 353 14.74 22.51 -18.75
C PHE A 353 15.96 22.80 -17.87
N ARG A 354 16.61 23.94 -18.11
CA ARG A 354 17.82 24.34 -17.36
C ARG A 354 17.45 25.24 -16.18
N LYS A 355 17.98 24.94 -14.99
CA LYS A 355 17.95 25.83 -13.80
C LYS A 355 19.36 26.29 -13.40
N SER A 356 19.51 27.48 -12.84
CA SER A 356 20.71 27.89 -12.15
C SER A 356 20.81 27.17 -10.80
N LYS A 357 22.04 26.80 -10.43
CA LYS A 357 22.32 26.13 -9.16
C LYS A 357 23.06 27.13 -8.29
N LYS A 358 22.37 27.74 -7.33
CA LYS A 358 22.94 28.53 -6.23
C LYS A 358 21.83 28.68 -5.18
N GLY A 359 21.93 28.04 -4.02
CA GLY A 359 22.89 28.38 -2.97
C GLY A 359 22.38 29.63 -2.25
N GLU A 360 21.80 29.45 -1.05
CA GLU A 360 21.11 30.45 -0.20
C GLU A 360 19.57 30.56 -0.31
N MET A 361 18.85 29.46 -0.03
CA MET A 361 17.71 29.52 0.89
C MET A 361 17.53 28.13 1.49
N GLY A 362 17.97 27.98 2.74
CA GLY A 362 18.12 26.70 3.42
C GLY A 362 16.77 26.14 3.89
N ALA A 363 16.35 25.03 3.28
CA ALA A 363 15.49 23.99 3.86
C ALA A 363 15.19 22.86 2.84
N GLU A 364 15.34 23.12 1.53
CA GLU A 364 14.90 22.18 0.46
C GLU A 364 15.98 21.16 0.03
N ASP A 365 17.25 21.36 0.43
CA ASP A 365 18.38 20.54 -0.03
C ASP A 365 18.41 19.12 0.59
N ASP A 366 17.69 18.91 1.70
CA ASP A 366 17.51 17.58 2.30
C ASP A 366 16.44 16.74 1.59
N GLU A 367 15.47 17.38 0.92
CA GLU A 367 14.39 16.68 0.21
C GLU A 367 14.82 16.29 -1.22
N GLU A 368 15.56 17.16 -1.92
CA GLU A 368 16.14 16.84 -3.24
C GLU A 368 17.17 15.71 -3.14
N LYS A 369 18.02 15.71 -2.11
CA LYS A 369 18.94 14.59 -1.84
C LYS A 369 18.21 13.31 -1.47
N ARG A 370 17.09 13.40 -0.74
CA ARG A 370 16.27 12.24 -0.38
C ARG A 370 15.55 11.65 -1.59
N LEU A 371 15.13 12.49 -2.53
CA LEU A 371 14.48 12.10 -3.79
C LEU A 371 15.48 11.56 -4.82
N GLU A 372 16.68 12.13 -4.92
CA GLU A 372 17.77 11.57 -5.74
C GLU A 372 18.28 10.25 -5.18
N GLN A 373 18.29 10.08 -3.86
CA GLN A 373 18.59 8.80 -3.23
C GLN A 373 17.48 7.78 -3.52
N PHE A 374 16.22 8.19 -3.47
CA PHE A 374 15.06 7.35 -3.78
C PHE A 374 14.96 6.96 -5.26
N SER A 375 15.35 7.84 -6.19
CA SER A 375 15.41 7.51 -7.61
C SER A 375 16.53 6.50 -7.91
N LYS A 376 17.66 6.61 -7.20
CA LYS A 376 18.80 5.69 -7.34
C LYS A 376 18.55 4.31 -6.75
N ASP A 377 17.71 4.21 -5.72
CA ASP A 377 17.33 2.95 -5.09
C ASP A 377 16.22 2.20 -5.87
N ILE A 378 15.54 2.87 -6.82
CA ILE A 378 14.55 2.26 -7.73
C ILE A 378 15.16 1.80 -9.07
N GLU A 379 16.29 2.38 -9.50
CA GLU A 379 17.03 1.95 -10.68
C GLU A 379 18.04 0.80 -10.41
N GLY A 380 18.09 0.29 -9.18
CA GLY A 380 19.06 -0.72 -8.71
C GLY A 380 18.52 -2.13 -8.50
#